data_AF-A0A832EIJ4-F1
#
_entry.id   AF-A0A832EIJ4-F1
#
_cell.length_a   1.000
_cell.length_b   1.000
_cell.length_c   1.000
_cell.angle_alpha   90.00
_cell.angle_beta   90.00
_cell.angle_gamma   90.00
#
_symmetry.space_group_name_H-M   'P 1'
#
loop_
_entity.id
_entity.type
_entity.pdbx_description
1 polymer ?
#
loop_
_entity_poly.entity_id
_entity_poly.type
_entity_poly.pdbx_seq_one_letter_code
_entity_poly.pdbx_strand_id
1 'polypeptide(L)'
;MSQPSTVPYHITPDSHWTPANAQSYAIVARALHSAAARYNRPMFCCEQLGEMASRGFVVNEPIHKLANGRILTEIDTDYFLCFGDERPSYVGLHYCPFCGRSLSRELWNREKKK
;
A
#
# COMPACT_ATOMS: atom_id res chain seq x y z
N MET A 1 16.44 -37.86 17.03
CA MET A 1 15.83 -37.12 15.90
C MET A 1 14.51 -36.58 16.42
N SER A 2 14.50 -35.32 16.85
CA SER A 2 13.42 -34.73 17.64
C SER A 2 12.82 -33.57 16.86
N GLN A 3 11.49 -33.60 16.68
CA GLN A 3 10.70 -32.58 16.01
C GLN A 3 10.73 -31.25 16.78
N PRO A 4 10.69 -30.08 16.13
CA PRO A 4 10.45 -28.81 16.82
C PRO A 4 8.94 -28.65 17.09
N SER A 5 8.56 -28.60 18.37
CA SER A 5 7.19 -28.32 18.80
C SER A 5 6.84 -26.85 18.59
N THR A 6 5.76 -26.61 17.85
CA THR A 6 5.11 -25.31 17.67
C THR A 6 4.57 -24.83 19.02
N VAL A 7 5.07 -23.70 19.52
CA VAL A 7 4.53 -23.04 20.72
C VAL A 7 3.47 -22.02 20.27
N PRO A 8 2.23 -22.09 20.78
CA PRO A 8 1.21 -21.09 20.46
C PRO A 8 1.50 -19.80 21.23
N TYR A 9 1.61 -18.67 20.52
CA TYR A 9 1.64 -17.34 21.12
C TYR A 9 0.27 -17.04 21.72
N HIS A 10 0.08 -17.33 23.01
CA HIS A 10 -1.02 -16.79 23.79
C HIS A 10 -0.68 -15.34 24.14
N ILE A 11 -1.38 -14.39 23.53
CA ILE A 11 -1.37 -12.99 23.94
C ILE A 11 -2.27 -12.89 25.19
N THR A 12 -1.67 -12.70 26.36
CA THR A 12 -2.40 -12.35 27.58
C THR A 12 -2.71 -10.85 27.60
N PRO A 13 -3.86 -10.40 28.16
CA PRO A 13 -4.24 -8.97 28.17
C PRO A 13 -3.52 -8.12 29.24
N ASP A 14 -2.70 -8.71 30.10
CA ASP A 14 -2.11 -8.03 31.27
C ASP A 14 -0.58 -7.84 31.14
N SER A 15 -0.16 -7.10 30.12
CA SER A 15 1.21 -6.57 30.09
C SER A 15 1.23 -5.17 30.70
N HIS A 16 1.65 -5.10 31.96
CA HIS A 16 1.99 -3.84 32.63
C HIS A 16 2.94 -3.01 31.74
N TRP A 17 2.60 -1.72 31.57
CA TRP A 17 3.44 -0.76 30.87
C TRP A 17 4.77 -0.59 31.62
N THR A 18 5.90 -0.91 30.96
CA THR A 18 7.23 -0.73 31.56
C THR A 18 8.04 0.26 30.73
N PRO A 19 8.97 1.01 31.33
CA PRO A 19 9.83 1.93 30.55
C PRO A 19 10.66 1.21 29.46
N ALA A 20 10.95 -0.08 29.64
CA ALA A 20 11.76 -0.89 28.73
C ALA A 20 11.04 -1.28 27.43
N ASN A 21 9.70 -1.41 27.42
CA ASN A 21 8.94 -1.73 26.22
C ASN A 21 8.35 -0.48 25.53
N ALA A 22 8.26 0.65 26.24
CA ALA A 22 7.78 1.93 25.71
C ALA A 22 8.56 2.43 24.48
N GLN A 23 9.89 2.26 24.44
CA GLN A 23 10.71 2.64 23.28
C GLN A 23 10.39 1.79 22.05
N SER A 24 10.20 0.49 22.21
CA SER A 24 9.85 -0.42 21.11
C SER A 24 8.46 -0.11 20.54
N TYR A 25 7.47 0.14 21.40
CA TYR A 25 6.14 0.56 20.97
C TYR A 25 6.16 1.93 20.28
N ALA A 26 6.97 2.88 20.76
CA ALA A 26 7.09 4.20 20.15
C ALA A 26 7.71 4.15 18.74
N ILE A 27 8.64 3.23 18.48
CA ILE A 27 9.24 3.05 17.14
C ILE A 27 8.21 2.46 16.17
N VAL A 28 7.48 1.41 16.57
CA VAL A 28 6.43 0.81 15.73
C VAL A 28 5.28 1.80 15.51
N ALA A 29 4.85 2.50 16.54
CA ALA A 29 3.82 3.53 16.44
C ALA A 29 4.27 4.71 15.57
N ARG A 30 5.53 5.15 15.65
CA ARG A 30 6.08 6.19 14.76
C ARG A 30 6.20 5.71 13.31
N ALA A 31 6.57 4.45 13.07
CA ALA A 31 6.59 3.87 11.73
C ALA A 31 5.16 3.86 11.13
N LEU A 32 4.17 3.40 11.89
CA LEU A 32 2.75 3.40 11.48
C LEU A 32 2.20 4.82 11.29
N HIS A 33 2.50 5.77 12.18
CA HIS A 33 2.10 7.18 12.02
C HIS A 33 2.80 7.85 10.83
N SER A 34 4.07 7.54 10.57
CA SER A 34 4.80 8.09 9.43
C SER A 34 4.31 7.57 8.08
N ALA A 35 3.73 6.36 8.05
CA ALA A 35 3.01 5.83 6.91
C ALA A 35 1.61 6.46 6.76
N ALA A 36 0.88 6.65 7.87
CA ALA A 36 -0.48 7.19 7.85
C ALA A 36 -0.56 8.71 7.62
N ALA A 37 0.40 9.49 8.13
CA ALA A 37 0.35 10.96 8.10
C ALA A 37 0.65 11.58 6.72
N ARG A 38 1.11 10.80 5.74
CA ARG A 38 1.30 11.28 4.35
C ARG A 38 0.00 11.30 3.53
N TYR A 39 -1.12 10.84 4.10
CA TYR A 39 -2.38 10.64 3.39
C TYR A 39 -3.28 11.90 3.25
N ASN A 40 -2.89 13.08 3.77
CA ASN A 40 -3.78 14.26 3.75
C ASN A 40 -3.60 15.23 2.55
N ARG A 41 -3.14 14.73 1.41
CA ARG A 41 -3.49 15.27 0.08
C ARG A 41 -4.20 14.11 -0.61
N PRO A 42 -5.31 14.27 -1.35
CA PRO A 42 -5.94 13.12 -1.96
C PRO A 42 -5.03 12.67 -3.11
N MET A 43 -4.01 11.86 -2.79
CA MET A 43 -3.23 11.07 -3.76
C MET A 43 -4.17 10.15 -4.52
N PHE A 44 -5.41 9.98 -4.08
CA PHE A 44 -6.43 9.19 -4.74
C PHE A 44 -7.60 10.08 -5.14
N CYS A 45 -8.14 9.86 -6.33
CA CYS A 45 -9.22 10.65 -6.90
C CYS A 45 -10.58 10.52 -6.18
N CYS A 46 -10.76 9.50 -5.35
CA CYS A 46 -11.96 9.27 -4.54
C CYS A 46 -11.63 8.40 -3.31
N GLU A 47 -12.57 8.36 -2.36
CA GLU A 47 -12.44 7.62 -1.10
C GLU A 47 -12.26 6.12 -1.30
N GLN A 48 -13.04 5.51 -2.20
CA GLN A 48 -12.98 4.06 -2.47
C GLN A 48 -11.61 3.62 -2.98
N LEU A 49 -10.95 4.43 -3.82
CA LEU A 49 -9.62 4.12 -4.31
C LEU A 49 -8.58 4.20 -3.19
N GLY A 50 -8.71 5.19 -2.31
CA GLY A 50 -7.87 5.34 -1.13
C GLY A 50 -8.07 4.24 -0.10
N GLU A 51 -9.29 3.74 0.07
CA GLU A 51 -9.59 2.58 0.90
C GLU A 51 -8.93 1.31 0.36
N MET A 52 -9.01 1.08 -0.96
CA MET A 52 -8.33 -0.04 -1.60
C MET A 52 -6.81 0.04 -1.46
N ALA A 53 -6.24 1.25 -1.53
CA ALA A 53 -4.81 1.47 -1.30
C ALA A 53 -4.42 1.19 0.14
N SER A 54 -5.24 1.61 1.11
CA SER A 54 -5.03 1.34 2.54
C SER A 54 -5.05 -0.15 2.88
N ARG A 55 -5.75 -0.95 2.05
CA ARG A 55 -5.81 -2.41 2.16
C ARG A 55 -4.74 -3.14 1.33
N GLY A 56 -3.87 -2.41 0.63
CA GLY A 56 -2.78 -2.98 -0.18
C GLY A 56 -3.17 -3.48 -1.57
N PHE A 57 -4.43 -3.30 -1.99
CA PHE A 57 -4.88 -3.70 -3.33
C PHE A 57 -4.51 -2.68 -4.41
N VAL A 58 -4.23 -1.43 -4.02
CA VAL A 58 -3.80 -0.37 -4.91
C VAL A 58 -2.46 0.19 -4.43
N VAL A 59 -1.53 0.35 -5.36
CA VAL A 59 -0.23 0.96 -5.12
C VAL A 59 -0.14 2.25 -5.93
N ASN A 60 0.29 3.34 -5.26
CA ASN A 60 0.62 4.61 -5.90
C ASN A 60 2.14 4.83 -5.84
N GLU A 61 2.88 4.25 -6.78
CA GLU A 61 4.33 4.40 -6.88
C GLU A 61 4.76 4.35 -8.35
N PRO A 62 5.85 5.04 -8.74
CA PRO A 62 6.34 4.99 -10.09
C PRO A 62 6.89 3.59 -10.43
N ILE A 63 6.72 3.19 -11.69
CA ILE A 63 7.00 1.84 -12.18
C ILE A 63 8.39 1.29 -11.80
N HIS A 64 9.42 2.13 -11.77
CA HIS A 64 10.80 1.73 -11.44
C HIS A 64 10.98 1.30 -9.98
N LYS A 65 10.06 1.65 -9.08
CA LYS A 65 10.06 1.19 -7.68
C LYS A 65 9.33 -0.14 -7.48
N LEU A 66 8.59 -0.62 -8.48
CA LEU A 66 7.85 -1.88 -8.44
C LEU A 66 8.70 -3.08 -8.90
N ALA A 67 10.02 -3.04 -8.62
CA ALA A 67 10.98 -4.03 -9.08
C ALA A 67 10.84 -5.41 -8.41
N ASN A 68 10.04 -5.51 -7.35
CA ASN A 68 9.77 -6.75 -6.62
C ASN A 68 8.74 -7.66 -7.30
N GLY A 69 8.12 -7.20 -8.39
CA GLY A 69 7.00 -7.91 -9.03
C GLY A 69 7.01 -7.83 -10.55
N ARG A 70 5.92 -8.30 -11.14
CA ARG A 70 5.70 -8.29 -12.59
C ARG A 70 4.67 -7.23 -12.96
N ILE A 71 5.04 -6.32 -13.84
CA ILE A 71 4.08 -5.41 -14.47
C ILE A 71 3.43 -6.14 -15.66
N LEU A 72 2.10 -6.15 -15.69
CA LEU A 72 1.31 -6.85 -16.71
C LEU A 72 0.86 -5.95 -17.86
N THR A 73 0.98 -4.63 -17.70
CA THR A 73 0.46 -3.63 -18.64
C THR A 73 1.47 -2.53 -18.93
N GLU A 74 1.52 -2.06 -20.16
CA GLU A 74 2.36 -0.93 -20.60
C GLU A 74 1.62 0.41 -20.49
N ILE A 75 1.06 0.71 -19.31
CA ILE A 75 0.31 1.95 -19.07
C ILE A 75 1.22 2.95 -18.35
N ASP A 76 1.35 4.17 -18.91
CA ASP A 76 2.10 5.26 -18.29
C ASP A 76 1.33 5.88 -17.11
N THR A 77 1.41 5.23 -15.95
CA THR A 77 0.69 5.59 -14.73
C THR A 77 1.54 5.32 -13.50
N ASP A 78 1.20 6.00 -12.41
CA ASP A 78 1.74 5.71 -11.08
C ASP A 78 0.72 4.93 -10.22
N TYR A 79 -0.45 4.56 -10.78
CA TYR A 79 -1.51 3.82 -10.07
C TYR A 79 -1.66 2.39 -10.60
N PHE A 80 -1.47 1.41 -9.72
CA PHE A 80 -1.52 -0.01 -10.06
C PHE A 80 -2.44 -0.78 -9.12
N LEU A 81 -3.19 -1.75 -9.66
CA LEU A 81 -3.76 -2.84 -8.88
C LEU A 81 -2.66 -3.85 -8.58
N CYS A 82 -2.59 -4.33 -7.34
CA CYS A 82 -1.61 -5.28 -6.86
C CYS A 82 -2.28 -6.64 -6.54
N PHE A 83 -1.66 -7.73 -7.01
CA PHE A 83 -2.14 -9.09 -6.81
C PHE A 83 -1.02 -10.03 -6.38
N GLY A 84 -1.26 -10.85 -5.36
CA GLY A 84 -0.31 -11.85 -4.86
C GLY A 84 0.74 -11.27 -3.91
N ASP A 85 1.20 -12.09 -2.97
CA ASP A 85 2.00 -11.60 -1.82
C ASP A 85 3.52 -11.67 -2.07
N GLU A 86 4.07 -12.84 -2.40
CA GLU A 86 5.53 -13.03 -2.54
C GLU A 86 6.12 -12.45 -3.83
N ARG A 87 5.37 -12.55 -4.92
CA ARG A 87 5.74 -12.02 -6.25
C ARG A 87 4.54 -11.28 -6.84
N PRO A 88 4.34 -10.01 -6.43
CA PRO A 88 3.16 -9.28 -6.82
C PRO A 88 3.09 -9.06 -8.33
N SER A 89 1.88 -9.12 -8.86
CA SER A 89 1.56 -8.70 -10.22
C SER A 89 0.88 -7.34 -10.17
N TYR A 90 1.31 -6.44 -11.05
CA TYR A 90 0.84 -5.06 -11.11
C TYR A 90 0.11 -4.79 -12.42
N VAL A 91 -1.11 -4.26 -12.33
CA VAL A 91 -1.92 -3.83 -13.48
C VAL A 91 -2.13 -2.33 -13.39
N GLY A 92 -1.59 -1.58 -14.35
CA GLY A 92 -1.71 -0.13 -14.40
C GLY A 92 -3.14 0.33 -14.70
N LEU A 93 -3.52 1.50 -14.18
CA LEU A 93 -4.84 2.08 -14.37
C LEU A 93 -4.79 3.33 -15.26
N HIS A 94 -5.61 3.34 -16.31
CA HIS A 94 -5.94 4.54 -17.10
C HIS A 94 -6.95 5.43 -16.37
N TYR A 95 -7.99 4.82 -15.83
CA TYR A 95 -9.07 5.50 -15.12
C TYR A 95 -9.30 4.85 -13.75
N CYS A 96 -9.83 5.63 -12.81
CA CYS A 96 -10.31 5.09 -11.55
C CYS A 96 -11.55 4.21 -11.78
N PRO A 97 -11.58 2.96 -11.30
CA PRO A 97 -12.74 2.08 -11.46
C PRO A 97 -13.96 2.53 -10.64
N PHE A 98 -13.80 3.48 -9.71
CA PHE A 98 -14.86 3.93 -8.82
C PHE A 98 -15.50 5.25 -9.24
N CYS A 99 -14.70 6.23 -9.67
CA CYS A 99 -15.19 7.58 -10.01
C CYS A 99 -14.93 8.01 -11.46
N GLY A 100 -14.28 7.16 -12.26
CA GLY A 100 -14.04 7.41 -13.69
C GLY A 100 -13.02 8.50 -14.02
N ARG A 101 -12.40 9.16 -13.03
CA ARG A 101 -11.35 10.16 -13.29
C ARG A 101 -10.12 9.52 -13.94
N SER A 102 -9.48 10.27 -14.84
CA SER A 102 -8.21 9.88 -15.46
C SER A 102 -7.10 9.81 -14.41
N LEU A 103 -6.29 8.74 -14.49
CA LEU A 103 -5.17 8.46 -13.60
C LEU A 103 -3.83 8.40 -14.35
N SER A 104 -3.83 7.91 -15.60
CA SER A 104 -2.59 7.82 -16.37
C SER A 104 -2.10 9.20 -16.80
N ARG A 105 -0.77 9.37 -16.80
CA ARG A 105 -0.11 10.60 -17.24
C ARG A 105 -0.45 10.93 -18.67
N GLU A 106 -0.52 9.90 -19.51
CA GLU A 106 -0.92 10.02 -20.91
C GLU A 106 -2.30 10.68 -21.08
N LEU A 107 -3.30 10.28 -20.30
CA LEU A 107 -4.66 10.82 -20.41
C LEU A 107 -4.73 12.26 -19.88
N TRP A 108 -4.07 12.53 -18.76
CA TRP A 108 -3.94 13.90 -18.24
C TRP A 108 -3.31 14.86 -19.26
N ASN A 109 -2.27 14.40 -19.96
CA ASN A 109 -1.61 15.17 -21.00
C ASN A 109 -2.49 15.39 -22.23
N ARG A 110 -3.41 14.46 -22.54
CA ARG A 110 -4.40 14.62 -23.63
C ARG A 110 -5.53 15.58 -23.25
N GLU A 111 -6.00 15.53 -22.00
CA GLU A 111 -7.04 16.44 -21.49
C GLU A 111 -6.59 17.89 -21.50
N LYS A 112 -5.33 18.17 -21.14
CA LYS A 112 -4.75 19.53 -21.16
C LYS A 112 -4.52 20.12 -22.56
N LYS A 113 -4.55 19.30 -23.61
CA LYS A 113 -4.33 19.72 -25.00
C LYS A 113 -5.63 20.05 -25.73
N LYS A 114 -6.78 19.84 -25.11
CA LYS A 114 -8.09 20.30 -25.59
C LYS A 114 -8.41 21.66 -25.02
#